data_AF-A0A326GJA3-F1
#
_entry.id   AF-A0A326GJA3-F1
#
_cell.length_a   1.000
_cell.length_b   1.000
_cell.length_c   1.000
_cell.angle_alpha   90.00
_cell.angle_beta   90.00
_cell.angle_gamma   90.00
#
_symmetry.space_group_name_H-M   'P 1'
#
loop_
_entity.id
_entity.type
_entity.pdbx_description
1 polymer ?
#
loop_
_entity_poly.entity_id
_entity_poly.type
_entity_poly.pdbx_seq_one_letter_code
_entity_poly.pdbx_strand_id
1 'polypeptide(L)' 'MPRARPPGSVANGDRAVFLGLGPRGKHCDVLCVRGPCTNVRFEDGRGMLCLTADLHPIPRRPPPMW' A
#
# COMPACT_ATOMS: atom_id res chain seq x y z
N MET A 1 0.97 13.08 18.85
CA MET A 1 0.23 11.81 18.91
C MET A 1 0.02 11.30 17.49
N PRO A 2 0.64 10.20 17.03
CA PRO A 2 0.31 9.64 15.73
C PRO A 2 -1.17 9.20 15.78
N ARG A 3 -2.01 9.79 14.92
CA ARG A 3 -3.41 9.37 14.79
C ARG A 3 -3.43 7.89 14.42
N ALA A 4 -4.20 7.10 15.16
CA ALA A 4 -4.48 5.72 14.79
C ALA A 4 -5.05 5.72 13.36
N ARG A 5 -4.41 4.93 12.50
CA ARG A 5 -4.71 4.90 11.08
C ARG A 5 -6.06 4.20 10.85
N PRO A 6 -6.93 4.72 9.97
CA PRO A 6 -8.17 4.04 9.65
C PRO A 6 -7.89 2.64 9.08
N PRO A 7 -8.58 1.61 9.58
CA PRO A 7 -8.41 0.25 9.06
C PRO A 7 -8.68 0.23 7.56
N GLY A 8 -7.80 -0.44 6.80
CA GLY A 8 -7.93 -0.53 5.34
C GLY A 8 -7.28 0.61 4.53
N SER A 9 -6.72 1.65 5.16
CA SER A 9 -5.93 2.67 4.44
C SER A 9 -4.50 2.20 4.17
N VAL A 10 -3.78 2.80 3.21
CA VAL A 10 -2.32 2.63 2.94
C VAL A 10 -1.49 3.81 3.48
N ALA A 11 -0.21 3.61 3.82
CA ALA A 11 0.72 4.66 4.21
C ALA A 11 2.13 4.40 3.64
N ASN A 12 3.00 5.40 3.74
CA ASN A 12 4.39 5.27 3.32
C ASN A 12 5.08 4.11 4.05
N GLY A 13 5.76 3.25 3.28
CA GLY A 13 6.55 2.13 3.78
C GLY A 13 5.74 0.86 4.03
N ASP A 14 4.46 0.84 3.64
CA ASP A 14 3.65 -0.38 3.67
C ASP A 14 3.78 -1.20 2.40
N ARG A 15 3.36 -2.46 2.53
CA ARG A 15 3.06 -3.32 1.39
C ARG A 15 1.57 -3.29 1.08
N ALA A 16 1.25 -3.32 -0.21
CA ALA A 16 -0.10 -3.37 -0.70
C ALA A 16 -0.20 -4.25 -1.96
N VAL A 17 -1.42 -4.63 -2.32
CA VAL A 17 -1.76 -5.20 -3.62
C VAL A 17 -2.45 -4.12 -4.44
N PHE A 18 -1.90 -3.80 -5.61
CA PHE A 18 -2.54 -2.93 -6.58
C PHE A 18 -3.53 -3.72 -7.43
N LEU A 19 -4.82 -3.36 -7.38
CA LEU A 19 -5.92 -4.07 -8.04
C LEU A 19 -6.34 -3.46 -9.39
N GLY A 20 -5.73 -2.36 -9.84
CA GLY A 20 -6.08 -1.72 -11.11
C GLY A 20 -5.70 -2.51 -12.37
N LEU A 21 -5.05 -3.68 -12.22
CA LEU A 21 -4.77 -4.63 -13.31
C LEU A 21 -5.77 -5.81 -13.36
N GLY A 22 -6.80 -5.80 -12.50
CA GLY A 22 -7.78 -6.87 -12.37
C GLY A 22 -7.65 -7.69 -11.07
N PRO A 23 -8.42 -8.78 -10.94
CA PRO A 23 -8.69 -9.44 -9.65
C PRO A 23 -7.47 -10.11 -9.00
N ARG A 24 -6.41 -10.40 -9.77
CA ARG A 24 -5.16 -10.95 -9.22
C ARG A 24 -4.26 -9.87 -8.60
N GLY A 25 -4.42 -8.63 -9.02
CA GLY A 25 -3.60 -7.50 -8.62
C GLY A 25 -2.09 -7.72 -8.81
N LYS A 26 -1.30 -6.82 -8.22
CA LYS A 26 0.17 -6.92 -8.19
C LYS A 26 0.72 -6.38 -6.87
N HIS A 27 1.65 -7.11 -6.27
CA HIS A 27 2.32 -6.69 -5.04
C HIS A 27 3.19 -5.45 -5.28
N CYS A 28 3.12 -4.52 -4.33
CA CYS A 28 3.88 -3.28 -4.38
C CYS A 28 4.22 -2.75 -2.99
N ASP A 29 5.30 -1.97 -2.93
CA ASP A 29 5.67 -1.15 -1.78
C ASP A 29 5.16 0.28 -2.00
N VAL A 30 4.54 0.85 -0.97
CA VAL A 30 4.02 2.21 -0.98
C VAL A 30 5.15 3.19 -0.69
N LEU A 31 5.51 4.00 -1.68
CA LEU A 31 6.59 4.98 -1.56
C LEU A 31 6.11 6.30 -0.95
N CYS A 32 4.95 6.79 -1.38
CA CYS A 32 4.32 7.96 -0.78
C CYS A 32 2.83 8.03 -1.07
N VAL A 33 2.05 8.53 -0.10
CA VAL A 33 0.61 8.78 -0.24
C VAL A 33 0.41 10.30 -0.29
N ARG A 34 -0.30 10.79 -1.31
CA ARG A 34 -0.59 12.22 -1.52
C ARG A 34 -2.07 12.39 -1.88
N GLY A 35 -2.89 12.58 -0.85
CA GLY A 35 -4.34 12.75 -1.02
C GLY A 35 -4.95 11.50 -1.65
N PRO A 36 -5.64 11.62 -2.81
CA PRO A 36 -6.27 10.47 -3.48
C PRO A 36 -5.27 9.59 -4.23
N CYS A 37 -4.04 10.06 -4.48
CA CYS A 37 -3.05 9.35 -5.28
C CYS A 37 -1.92 8.78 -4.41
N THR A 38 -1.40 7.64 -4.83
CA THR A 38 -0.29 6.96 -4.15
C THR A 38 0.77 6.55 -5.17
N ASN A 39 2.03 6.82 -4.85
CA ASN A 39 3.17 6.34 -5.64
C ASN A 39 3.63 5.00 -5.04
N VAL A 40 3.72 3.98 -5.89
CA VAL A 40 4.08 2.62 -5.50
C VAL A 40 5.25 2.12 -6.34
N ARG A 41 5.99 1.16 -5.80
CA ARG A 41 7.00 0.39 -6.51
C ARG A 41 6.61 -1.07 -6.53
N PHE A 42 6.53 -1.65 -7.72
CA PHE A 42 6.29 -3.07 -7.90
C PHE A 42 7.56 -3.89 -7.66
N GLU A 43 7.40 -5.20 -7.43
CA GLU A 43 8.53 -6.12 -7.24
C GLU A 43 9.49 -6.18 -8.45
N ASP A 44 9.00 -5.93 -9.66
CA ASP A 44 9.83 -5.81 -10.88
C ASP A 44 10.62 -4.48 -10.96
N GLY A 45 10.54 -3.66 -9.92
CA GLY A 45 11.24 -2.40 -9.80
C GLY A 45 10.53 -1.21 -10.45
N ARG A 46 9.42 -1.42 -11.19
CA ARG A 46 8.70 -0.32 -11.85
C ARG A 46 7.96 0.54 -10.83
N GLY A 47 8.14 1.85 -10.93
CA GLY A 47 7.36 2.84 -10.18
C GLY A 47 6.08 3.22 -10.92
N MET A 48 5.01 3.47 -10.17
CA MET A 48 3.72 3.89 -10.76
C MET A 48 2.94 4.78 -9.80
N LEU A 49 2.29 5.81 -10.36
CA LEU A 49 1.29 6.60 -9.66
C LEU A 49 -0.09 5.97 -9.90
N CYS A 50 -0.81 5.65 -8.83
CA CYS A 50 -2.16 5.07 -8.91
C CYS A 50 -3.12 5.77 -7.94
N LEU A 51 -4.41 5.45 -8.06
CA LEU A 51 -5.38 5.85 -7.03
C LEU A 51 -5.14 5.02 -5.78
N THR A 52 -5.28 5.68 -4.63
CA THR A 52 -5.19 5.04 -3.32
C THR A 52 -6.31 4.01 -3.13
N ALA A 53 -7.46 4.22 -3.79
CA ALA A 53 -8.58 3.30 -3.79
C ALA A 53 -8.29 1.97 -4.49
N ASP A 54 -7.30 1.93 -5.38
CA ASP A 54 -6.89 0.70 -6.08
C ASP A 54 -5.93 -0.15 -5.23
N LEU A 55 -5.55 0.32 -4.04
CA LEU A 55 -4.58 -0.36 -3.18
C LEU A 55 -5.29 -1.09 -2.05
N HIS A 56 -5.00 -2.38 -1.95
CA HIS A 56 -5.41 -3.20 -0.83
C HIS A 56 -4.23 -3.38 0.13
N PRO A 57 -4.30 -2.89 1.38
CA PRO A 57 -3.18 -2.96 2.31
C PRO A 57 -2.90 -4.40 2.74
N ILE A 58 -1.62 -4.76 2.85
CA ILE A 58 -1.18 -6.03 3.43
C ILE A 58 -0.78 -5.74 4.89
N PRO A 59 -1.52 -6.25 5.89
CA PRO A 59 -1.17 -6.03 7.29
C PRO A 59 0.24 -6.53 7.59
N ARG A 60 1.05 -5.69 8.24
CA ARG A 60 2.30 -6.17 8.82
C ARG A 60 1.97 -7.21 9.88
N ARG A 61 2.71 -8.32 9.88
CA ARG A 61 2.65 -9.28 11.00
C ARG A 61 2.93 -8.48 12.29
N PRO A 62 2.09 -8.59 13.33
CA PRO A 62 2.41 -7.98 14.61
C PRO A 62 3.79 -8.46 15.08
N PRO A 63 4.58 -7.59 15.74
CA PRO A 63 5.87 -8.00 16.28
C PRO A 63 5.70 -9.23 17.19
N PRO A 64 6.71 -10.10 17.30
CA PRO A 64 6.65 -11.25 18.20
C PRO A 64 6.30 -10.74 19.61
N MET A 65 5.21 -11.25 20.18
CA MET A 65 4.93 -11.05 21.60
C MET A 65 5.74 -12.11 22.33
N TRP A 66 6.74 -11.67 23.09
CA TRP A 66 7.49 -12.47 24.03
C TRP A 66 6.78 -12.47 25.38
#